data_AF-A0A1J1LUW6-F1
#
_entry.id   AF-A0A1J1LUW6-F1
#
_cell.length_a   1.000
_cell.length_b   1.000
_cell.length_c   1.000
_cell.angle_alpha   90.00
_cell.angle_beta   90.00
_cell.angle_gamma   90.00
#
_symmetry.space_group_name_H-M   'P 1'
#
loop_
_entity.id
_entity.type
_entity.pdbx_description
1 polymer ?
#
loop_
_entity_poly.entity_id
_entity_poly.type
_entity_poly.pdbx_seq_one_letter_code
_entity_poly.pdbx_strand_id
1 'polypeptide(L)'
;MNLYFVFEGKTEPIVYKKWLSVLLPDLTEVNSFDAVIQNNYYYESDMGVPNLSYKKYRPKEVQEEYYLKQLRARIETNSDHLLSFQEFINFCLKINRQQNK
;
A
#
# COMPACT_ATOMS: atom_id res chain seq x y z
N MET A 1 -9.07 -12.41 4.82
CA MET A 1 -7.63 -12.46 4.49
C MET A 1 -6.87 -11.63 5.51
N ASN A 2 -5.69 -12.07 5.94
CA ASN A 2 -4.87 -11.40 6.95
C ASN A 2 -3.53 -11.02 6.33
N LEU A 3 -3.14 -9.75 6.43
CA LEU A 3 -1.91 -9.25 5.82
C LEU A 3 -0.97 -8.67 6.88
N TYR A 4 0.33 -8.88 6.67
CA TYR A 4 1.39 -8.30 7.48
C TYR A 4 2.37 -7.61 6.55
N PHE A 5 2.63 -6.33 6.81
CA PHE A 5 3.57 -5.54 6.02
C PHE A 5 4.82 -5.20 6.85
N VAL A 6 5.97 -5.22 6.19
CA VAL A 6 7.22 -4.70 6.75
C VAL A 6 7.67 -3.56 5.85
N PHE A 7 7.76 -2.36 6.42
CA PHE A 7 8.16 -1.17 5.70
C PHE A 7 9.51 -0.67 6.18
N GLU A 8 10.39 -0.29 5.25
CA GLU A 8 11.69 0.24 5.61
C GLU A 8 11.57 1.68 6.13
N GLY A 9 10.90 2.56 5.39
CA GLY A 9 10.87 3.99 5.70
C GLY A 9 9.59 4.51 6.34
N LYS A 10 9.64 5.80 6.73
CA LYS A 10 8.53 6.54 7.37
C LYS A 10 7.40 6.90 6.42
N THR A 11 7.63 6.87 5.10
CA THR A 11 6.68 7.39 4.10
C THR A 11 5.75 6.29 3.61
N GLU A 12 6.26 5.08 3.52
CA GLU A 12 5.58 3.89 3.03
C GLU A 12 4.32 3.59 3.82
N PRO A 13 4.32 3.56 5.18
CA PRO A 13 3.07 3.42 5.93
C PRO A 13 2.03 4.48 5.55
N ILE A 14 2.44 5.74 5.38
CA ILE A 14 1.54 6.85 5.09
C ILE A 14 0.87 6.64 3.71
N VAL A 15 1.65 6.30 2.69
CA VAL A 15 1.16 6.14 1.32
C VAL A 15 0.36 4.86 1.16
N TYR A 16 0.91 3.72 1.60
CA TYR A 16 0.26 2.42 1.40
C TYR A 16 -1.05 2.30 2.17
N LYS A 17 -1.17 2.84 3.39
CA LYS A 17 -2.46 2.89 4.10
C LYS A 17 -3.53 3.59 3.27
N LYS A 18 -3.19 4.73 2.69
CA LYS A 18 -4.12 5.49 1.86
C LYS A 18 -4.48 4.74 0.58
N TRP A 19 -3.51 4.14 -0.10
CA TRP A 19 -3.79 3.32 -1.28
C TRP A 19 -4.62 2.08 -0.97
N LEU A 20 -4.33 1.39 0.12
CA LEU A 20 -5.10 0.23 0.58
C LEU A 20 -6.56 0.61 0.88
N SER A 21 -6.81 1.79 1.48
CA SER A 21 -8.20 2.26 1.70
C SER A 21 -9.02 2.43 0.41
N VAL A 22 -8.35 2.65 -0.73
CA VAL A 22 -9.00 2.76 -2.04
C VAL A 22 -9.05 1.40 -2.74
N LEU A 23 -7.98 0.62 -2.65
CA LEU A 23 -7.82 -0.64 -3.40
C LEU A 23 -8.49 -1.84 -2.72
N LEU A 24 -8.51 -1.87 -1.39
CA LEU A 24 -9.01 -2.96 -0.53
C LEU A 24 -9.86 -2.35 0.61
N PRO A 25 -11.04 -1.77 0.33
CA PRO A 25 -11.81 -0.99 1.30
C PRO A 25 -12.28 -1.81 2.51
N ASP A 26 -12.46 -3.12 2.34
CA ASP A 26 -12.87 -4.03 3.42
C ASP A 26 -11.71 -4.48 4.33
N LEU A 27 -10.47 -4.09 4.00
CA LEU A 27 -9.27 -4.45 4.76
C LEU A 27 -8.99 -3.38 5.83
N THR A 28 -9.07 -3.77 7.11
CA THR A 28 -8.96 -2.84 8.25
C THR A 28 -7.60 -2.93 8.95
N GLU A 29 -6.98 -1.80 9.26
CA GLU A 29 -5.72 -1.75 10.03
C GLU A 29 -5.96 -2.14 11.50
N VAL A 30 -5.04 -2.88 12.10
CA VAL A 30 -5.00 -3.16 13.55
C VAL A 30 -3.67 -2.74 14.17
N ASN A 31 -3.68 -2.45 15.47
CA ASN A 31 -2.54 -1.86 16.17
C ASN A 31 -1.49 -2.87 16.69
N SER A 32 -1.74 -4.18 16.56
CA SER A 32 -0.81 -5.22 16.97
C SER A 32 -0.88 -6.44 16.06
N PHE A 33 0.24 -7.16 15.94
CA PHE A 33 0.32 -8.34 15.08
C PHE A 33 -0.65 -9.47 15.51
N ASP A 34 -0.91 -9.59 16.81
CA ASP A 34 -1.85 -10.56 17.40
C ASP A 34 -3.32 -10.21 17.18
N ALA A 35 -3.64 -8.95 16.87
CA ALA A 35 -5.01 -8.50 16.63
C ALA A 35 -5.51 -8.80 15.21
N VAL A 36 -4.66 -9.38 14.36
CA VAL A 36 -5.01 -9.70 12.97
C VAL A 36 -5.82 -11.01 12.94
N ILE A 37 -7.15 -10.87 12.87
CA ILE A 37 -8.08 -12.02 12.93
C ILE A 37 -8.71 -12.31 11.57
N GLN A 38 -9.39 -11.33 10.98
CA GLN A 38 -10.08 -11.53 9.70
C GLN A 38 -10.25 -10.22 8.94
N ASN A 39 -9.75 -10.18 7.69
CA ASN A 39 -9.81 -8.98 6.84
C ASN A 39 -9.12 -7.78 7.51
N ASN A 40 -8.04 -8.10 8.24
CA ASN A 40 -7.21 -7.10 8.89
C ASN A 40 -5.81 -7.08 8.32
N TYR A 41 -5.12 -5.98 8.54
CA TYR A 41 -3.69 -5.93 8.35
C TYR A 41 -2.97 -5.24 9.50
N TYR A 42 -1.75 -5.69 9.74
CA TYR A 42 -0.77 -5.03 10.59
C TYR A 42 0.42 -4.60 9.73
N TYR A 43 1.13 -3.57 10.16
CA TYR A 43 2.43 -3.26 9.58
C TYR A 43 3.43 -2.94 10.69
N GLU A 44 4.68 -3.28 10.43
CA GLU A 44 5.84 -2.82 11.19
C GLU A 44 6.67 -1.89 10.31
N SER A 45 7.31 -0.88 10.91
CA SER A 45 8.23 -0.02 10.17
C SER A 45 9.45 0.36 10.98
N ASP A 46 10.63 0.07 10.44
CA ASP A 46 11.92 0.39 11.08
C ASP A 46 12.32 1.87 10.92
N MET A 47 11.42 2.69 10.38
CA MET A 47 11.56 4.16 10.29
C MET A 47 12.77 4.64 9.47
N GLY A 48 13.42 3.74 8.75
CA GLY A 48 14.60 3.91 7.93
C GLY A 48 15.89 4.05 8.74
N VAL A 49 17.03 4.06 8.04
CA VAL A 49 18.33 4.21 8.69
C VAL A 49 18.48 5.59 9.36
N PRO A 50 18.83 5.66 10.66
CA PRO A 50 19.08 6.93 11.35
C PRO A 50 20.12 7.77 10.59
N ASN A 51 19.82 9.04 10.36
CA ASN A 51 20.67 10.03 9.64
C ASN A 51 20.84 9.83 8.12
N LEU A 52 20.31 8.76 7.53
CA LEU A 52 20.12 8.59 6.07
C LEU A 52 18.65 8.79 5.67
N SER A 53 17.93 9.61 6.44
CA SER A 53 16.54 9.93 6.19
C SER A 53 16.43 10.78 4.91
N TYR A 54 16.04 10.15 3.80
CA TYR A 54 15.56 10.87 2.63
C TYR A 54 14.27 11.62 3.04
N LYS A 55 14.38 12.94 3.21
CA LYS A 55 13.27 13.78 3.66
C LYS A 55 12.32 14.07 2.50
N LYS A 56 11.37 13.17 2.21
CA LYS A 56 10.17 13.54 1.45
C LYS A 56 9.28 14.37 2.35
N TYR A 57 9.50 15.67 2.37
CA TYR A 57 8.88 16.60 3.32
C TYR A 57 7.34 16.65 3.19
N ARG A 58 6.77 16.16 2.08
CA ARG A 58 5.33 16.25 1.78
C ARG A 58 4.86 15.10 0.88
N PRO A 59 4.63 13.87 1.38
CA PRO A 59 4.00 12.81 0.60
C PRO A 59 2.50 13.07 0.38
N LYS A 60 2.02 14.31 0.47
CA LYS A 60 0.59 14.65 0.39
C LYS A 60 0.03 14.31 -0.98
N GLU A 61 0.73 14.72 -2.04
CA GLU A 61 0.25 14.51 -3.40
C GLU A 61 0.07 13.03 -3.76
N VAL A 62 1.01 12.19 -3.34
CA VAL A 62 0.98 10.75 -3.65
C VAL A 62 -0.13 10.00 -2.87
N GLN A 63 -0.65 10.60 -1.80
CA GLN A 63 -1.81 10.08 -1.07
C GLN A 63 -3.13 10.40 -1.78
N GLU A 64 -3.16 11.36 -2.70
CA GLU A 64 -4.38 11.76 -3.37
C GLU A 64 -4.84 10.68 -4.36
N GLU A 65 -6.16 10.46 -4.42
CA GLU A 65 -6.74 9.41 -5.26
C GLU A 65 -6.45 9.63 -6.75
N TYR A 66 -6.41 10.89 -7.18
CA TYR A 66 -6.10 11.23 -8.56
C TYR A 66 -4.68 10.78 -8.95
N TYR A 67 -3.73 10.82 -8.01
CA TYR A 67 -2.35 10.39 -8.25
C TYR A 67 -2.30 8.88 -8.49
N LEU A 68 -2.99 8.11 -7.65
CA LEU A 68 -3.12 6.66 -7.82
C LEU A 68 -3.79 6.31 -9.16
N LYS A 69 -4.82 7.06 -9.58
CA LYS A 69 -5.46 6.90 -10.90
C LYS A 69 -4.48 7.12 -12.05
N GLN A 70 -3.64 8.15 -11.97
CA GLN A 70 -2.62 8.41 -12.99
C GLN A 70 -1.56 7.30 -13.05
N LEU A 71 -1.11 6.77 -11.91
CA LEU A 71 -0.20 5.63 -11.87
C LEU A 71 -0.82 4.38 -12.52
N ARG A 72 -2.11 4.12 -12.26
CA ARG A 72 -2.85 3.03 -12.90
C ARG A 72 -2.94 3.22 -14.42
N ALA A 73 -3.32 4.40 -14.88
CA ALA A 73 -3.35 4.71 -16.31
C ALA A 73 -1.97 4.54 -16.97
N ARG A 74 -0.88 4.88 -16.26
CA ARG A 74 0.48 4.69 -16.77
C ARG A 74 0.83 3.23 -17.00
N ILE A 75 0.49 2.33 -16.07
CA ILE A 75 0.79 0.89 -16.22
C ILE A 75 -0.13 0.21 -17.23
N GLU A 76 -1.36 0.70 -17.42
CA GLU A 76 -2.27 0.21 -18.45
C GLU A 76 -1.81 0.59 -19.86
N THR A 77 -1.19 1.76 -20.01
CA THR A 77 -0.69 2.26 -21.31
C THR A 77 0.71 1.78 -21.65
N ASN A 78 1.53 1.43 -20.65
CA ASN A 78 2.93 1.04 -20.84
C ASN A 78 3.25 -0.17 -19.95
N SER A 79 3.25 -1.37 -20.53
CA SER A 79 3.50 -2.63 -19.81
C SER A 79 4.87 -2.71 -19.14
N ASP A 80 5.86 -1.96 -19.63
CA ASP A 80 7.24 -2.04 -19.14
C ASP A 80 7.51 -1.06 -17.97
N HIS A 81 6.54 -0.21 -17.62
CA HIS A 81 6.68 0.77 -16.56
C HIS A 81 6.22 0.23 -15.21
N LEU A 82 6.99 0.51 -14.15
CA LEU A 82 6.59 0.29 -12.76
C LEU A 82 6.20 -1.17 -12.45
N LEU A 83 7.00 -2.14 -12.89
CA LEU A 83 6.70 -3.58 -12.78
C LEU A 83 6.30 -4.00 -11.35
N SER A 84 7.03 -3.57 -10.32
CA SER A 84 6.69 -3.88 -8.93
C SER A 84 5.36 -3.26 -8.47
N PHE A 85 5.00 -2.09 -9.01
CA PHE A 85 3.69 -1.49 -8.75
C PHE A 85 2.57 -2.25 -9.48
N GLN A 86 2.83 -2.78 -10.68
CA GLN A 86 1.89 -3.66 -11.37
C GLN A 86 1.63 -4.93 -10.57
N GLU A 87 2.68 -5.56 -10.04
CA GLU A 87 2.58 -6.73 -9.16
C GLU A 87 1.71 -6.42 -7.94
N PHE A 88 1.95 -5.28 -7.29
CA PHE A 88 1.14 -4.82 -6.16
C PHE A 88 -0.34 -4.62 -6.53
N ILE A 89 -0.64 -3.95 -7.64
CA ILE A 89 -2.03 -3.75 -8.09
C ILE A 89 -2.70 -5.08 -8.43
N ASN A 90 -2.00 -5.98 -9.12
CA ASN A 90 -2.50 -7.31 -9.44
C ASN A 90 -2.79 -8.14 -8.18
N PHE A 91 -1.94 -8.03 -7.17
CA PHE A 91 -2.15 -8.63 -5.85
C PHE A 91 -3.44 -8.10 -5.20
N CYS A 92 -3.66 -6.79 -5.14
CA CYS A 92 -4.88 -6.19 -4.60
C CYS A 92 -6.13 -6.64 -5.37
N LEU A 93 -6.09 -6.65 -6.70
CA LEU A 93 -7.19 -7.13 -7.53
C LEU A 93 -7.52 -8.61 -7.28
N LYS A 94 -6.51 -9.44 -7.06
CA LYS A 94 -6.68 -10.86 -6.72
C LYS A 94 -7.42 -11.02 -5.38
N ILE A 95 -7.07 -10.24 -4.37
CA ILE A 95 -7.75 -10.26 -3.05
C ILE A 95 -9.22 -9.87 -3.20
N ASN A 96 -9.53 -8.78 -3.90
CA ASN A 96 -10.91 -8.35 -4.11
C ASN A 96 -11.76 -9.42 -4.79
N ARG A 97 -11.21 -10.15 -5.76
CA ARG A 97 -11.94 -11.27 -6.41
C ARG A 97 -12.21 -12.44 -5.46
N GLN A 98 -11.41 -12.61 -4.42
CA GLN A 98 -11.61 -13.67 -3.42
C GLN A 98 -12.63 -13.27 -2.35
N GLN A 99 -12.77 -11.97 -2.05
CA GLN A 99 -13.76 -11.47 -1.09
C GLN A 99 -15.17 -11.35 -1.69
N ASN A 100 -15.28 -11.14 -3.01
CA ASN A 100 -16.57 -11.03 -3.72
C ASN A 100 -17.12 -12.37 -4.27
N LYS A 101 -16.54 -13.50 -3.84
CA LYS A 101 -16.99 -14.86 -4.20
C LYS A 101 -17.58 -15.53 -2.98
#